data_AF-A0A0L9TJS8-F1
#
_entry.id   AF-A0A0L9TJS8-F1
#
_cell.length_a   1.000
_cell.length_b   1.000
_cell.length_c   1.000
_cell.angle_alpha   90.00
_cell.angle_beta   90.00
_cell.angle_gamma   90.00
#
_symmetry.space_group_name_H-M   'P 1'
#
loop_
_entity.id
_entity.type
_entity.pdbx_description
1 polymer ?
#
loop_
_entity_poly.entity_id
_entity_poly.type
_entity_poly.pdbx_seq_one_letter_code
_entity_poly.pdbx_strand_id
1 'polypeptide(L)'
;MVRKAILHEAGRLYQNWRSRLHEYYLKFETKDEALKHVPSDVNDSDWQFLVDYFSSPYFEIMSAKNKANKAKQLIKHTTGSKSFLATSYDARDPVTGTEPDMQTFWQLTHKRGNGEWIDEASKEINDKAAQQINEKRCQIEYSQEGGETNEEEIISTAFQTLVGKKSYVRGFGPFGAELRSSSSSSSNKIQQLQAELDAQKRETENARKECDEIRARLVEVESHLEDERLKRIELEARLLDRQNEMQEISCQVQNTIQAALSQYLPPKSEAETSTKNKRKIAELEAQLHEAEDVITDIRSELIKYRKDQES
;
A
#
# COMPACT_ATOMS: atom_id res chain seq x y z
N MET A 1 30.71 -5.30 3.58
CA MET A 1 30.79 -6.06 4.86
C MET A 1 32.22 -6.40 5.26
N VAL A 2 33.07 -6.92 4.35
CA VAL A 2 34.47 -7.33 4.64
C VAL A 2 35.34 -6.21 5.24
N ARG A 3 35.37 -5.01 4.63
CA ARG A 3 36.17 -3.87 5.13
C ARG A 3 35.84 -3.50 6.59
N LYS A 4 34.55 -3.55 6.97
CA LYS A 4 34.10 -3.22 8.33
C LYS A 4 34.60 -4.26 9.34
N ALA A 5 34.54 -5.54 8.99
CA ALA A 5 35.06 -6.62 9.82
C ALA A 5 36.59 -6.51 10.01
N ILE A 6 37.33 -6.21 8.93
CA ILE A 6 38.78 -6.01 8.99
C ILE A 6 39.14 -4.84 9.92
N LEU A 7 38.48 -3.69 9.77
CA LEU A 7 38.74 -2.53 10.63
C LEU A 7 38.39 -2.78 12.09
N HIS A 8 37.29 -3.51 12.34
CA HIS A 8 36.91 -3.91 13.69
C HIS A 8 37.98 -4.79 14.34
N GLU A 9 38.46 -5.81 13.62
CA GLU A 9 39.48 -6.72 14.13
C GLU A 9 40.83 -6.04 14.32
N ALA A 10 41.25 -5.21 13.36
CA ALA A 10 42.46 -4.40 13.49
C ALA A 10 42.39 -3.46 14.71
N GLY A 11 41.23 -2.84 14.95
CA GLY A 11 40.99 -2.01 16.14
C GLY A 11 41.11 -2.80 17.44
N ARG A 12 40.53 -4.01 17.50
CA ARG A 12 40.63 -4.91 18.66
C ARG A 12 42.08 -5.31 18.95
N LEU A 13 42.81 -5.71 17.91
CA LEU A 13 44.23 -6.09 18.02
C LEU A 13 45.08 -4.90 18.48
N TYR A 14 44.85 -3.71 17.93
CA TYR A 14 45.54 -2.49 18.36
C TYR A 14 45.26 -2.14 19.82
N GLN A 15 44.00 -2.26 20.27
CA GLN A 15 43.63 -2.03 21.67
C GLN A 15 44.33 -3.01 22.62
N ASN A 16 44.35 -4.31 22.28
CA ASN A 16 45.02 -5.34 23.07
C ASN A 16 46.54 -5.12 23.13
N TRP A 17 47.15 -4.84 21.98
CA TRP A 17 48.58 -4.51 21.89
C TRP A 17 48.93 -3.31 22.76
N ARG A 18 48.17 -2.22 22.65
CA ARG A 18 48.39 -1.00 23.45
C ARG A 18 48.15 -1.23 24.94
N SER A 19 47.17 -2.05 25.33
CA SER A 19 46.93 -2.41 26.74
C SER A 19 48.12 -3.16 27.32
N ARG A 20 48.66 -4.16 26.61
CA ARG A 20 49.86 -4.90 27.04
C ARG A 20 51.07 -3.98 27.19
N LEU A 21 51.24 -3.02 26.28
CA LEU A 21 52.33 -2.04 26.36
C LEU A 21 52.15 -1.05 27.50
N HIS A 22 50.91 -0.69 27.82
CA HIS A 22 50.62 0.11 29.01
C HIS A 22 50.96 -0.65 30.30
N GLU A 23 50.62 -1.93 30.38
CA GLU A 23 51.01 -2.79 31.51
C GLU A 23 52.54 -2.91 31.65
N TYR A 24 53.26 -2.95 30.53
CA TYR A 24 54.73 -2.92 30.54
C TYR A 24 55.27 -1.56 31.01
N TYR A 25 54.71 -0.45 30.53
CA TYR A 25 55.06 0.91 30.96
C TYR A 25 54.88 1.09 32.47
N LEU A 26 53.81 0.56 33.05
CA LEU A 26 53.52 0.65 34.49
C LEU A 26 54.53 -0.07 35.40
N LYS A 27 55.48 -0.83 34.84
CA LYS A 27 56.57 -1.45 35.61
C LYS A 27 57.69 -0.47 35.97
N PHE A 28 57.74 0.68 35.30
CA PHE A 28 58.75 1.71 35.51
C PHE A 28 58.14 2.87 36.31
N GLU A 29 58.92 3.45 37.21
CA GLU A 29 58.43 4.53 38.08
C GLU A 29 58.48 5.88 37.37
N THR A 30 59.41 6.05 36.43
CA THR A 30 59.64 7.31 35.74
C THR A 30 59.57 7.16 34.22
N LYS A 31 59.17 8.26 33.56
CA LYS A 31 59.13 8.36 32.10
C LYS A 31 60.51 8.08 31.47
N ASP A 32 61.56 8.65 32.04
CA ASP A 32 62.92 8.54 31.52
C ASP A 32 63.49 7.12 31.67
N GLU A 33 63.06 6.38 32.69
CA GLU A 33 63.37 4.96 32.85
C GLU A 33 62.63 4.10 31.82
N ALA A 34 61.33 4.36 31.62
CA ALA A 34 60.54 3.65 30.61
C ALA A 34 61.11 3.83 29.19
N LEU A 35 61.59 5.02 28.84
CA LEU A 35 62.19 5.27 27.51
C LEU A 35 63.47 4.47 27.25
N LYS A 36 64.22 4.07 28.29
CA LYS A 36 65.43 3.25 28.16
C LYS A 36 65.13 1.77 27.94
N HIS A 37 63.94 1.32 28.32
CA HIS A 37 63.52 -0.06 28.24
C HIS A 37 62.52 -0.26 27.11
N VAL A 38 63.01 -0.25 25.87
CA VAL A 38 62.17 -0.48 24.68
C VAL A 38 61.82 -1.98 24.55
N PRO A 39 60.53 -2.34 24.41
CA PRO A 39 60.13 -3.70 24.11
C PRO A 39 60.69 -4.19 22.76
N SER A 40 61.11 -5.46 22.68
CA SER A 40 61.73 -6.03 21.47
C SER A 40 60.82 -6.08 20.24
N ASP A 41 59.51 -5.95 20.44
CA ASP A 41 58.47 -6.02 19.42
C ASP A 41 57.91 -4.65 19.02
N VAL A 42 58.55 -3.55 19.44
CA VAL A 42 58.14 -2.16 19.16
C VAL A 42 59.36 -1.35 18.72
N ASN A 43 59.19 -0.49 17.71
CA ASN A 43 60.27 0.42 17.29
C ASN A 43 60.48 1.53 18.32
N ASP A 44 61.70 2.04 18.43
CA ASP A 44 62.05 3.12 19.37
C ASP A 44 61.14 4.36 19.23
N SER A 45 60.85 4.78 18.00
CA SER A 45 59.96 5.93 17.72
C SER A 45 58.52 5.69 18.19
N ASP A 46 58.01 4.47 18.00
CA ASP A 46 56.65 4.11 18.39
C ASP A 46 56.54 3.99 19.92
N TRP A 47 57.59 3.46 20.56
CA TRP A 47 57.68 3.39 22.02
C TRP A 47 57.76 4.78 22.65
N GLN A 48 58.56 5.68 22.10
CA GLN A 48 58.64 7.07 22.57
C GLN A 48 57.26 7.75 22.50
N PHE A 49 56.56 7.63 21.37
CA PHE A 49 55.21 8.15 21.23
C PHE A 49 54.23 7.57 22.28
N LEU A 50 54.29 6.27 22.53
CA LEU A 50 53.43 5.62 23.52
C LEU A 50 53.73 6.05 24.95
N VAL A 51 55.00 6.19 25.31
CA VAL A 51 55.42 6.69 26.62
C VAL A 51 54.99 8.14 26.83
N ASP A 52 55.14 9.00 25.81
CA ASP A 52 54.61 10.37 25.82
C ASP A 52 53.08 10.38 25.98
N TYR A 53 52.38 9.48 25.30
CA TYR A 53 50.94 9.35 25.39
C TYR A 53 50.48 8.86 26.78
N PHE A 54 51.12 7.84 27.34
CA PHE A 54 50.76 7.27 28.64
C PHE A 54 51.05 8.23 29.81
N SER A 55 52.12 9.03 29.69
CA SER A 55 52.47 10.09 30.65
C SER A 55 51.71 11.40 30.42
N SER A 56 50.83 11.47 29.41
CA SER A 56 50.07 12.69 29.15
C SER A 56 49.02 12.93 30.23
N PRO A 57 48.81 14.19 30.68
CA PRO A 57 47.80 14.51 31.68
C PRO A 57 46.39 14.03 31.29
N TYR A 58 46.08 14.12 29.99
CA TYR A 58 44.81 13.64 29.45
C TYR A 58 44.59 12.15 29.71
N PHE A 59 45.60 11.32 29.41
CA PHE A 59 45.51 9.88 29.57
C PHE A 59 45.39 9.50 31.06
N GLU A 60 46.18 10.12 31.94
CA GLU A 60 46.14 9.86 33.38
C GLU A 60 44.77 10.18 33.98
N ILE A 61 44.20 11.35 33.66
CA ILE A 61 42.86 11.76 34.14
C ILE A 61 41.80 10.74 33.68
N MET A 62 41.83 10.35 32.40
CA MET A 62 40.86 9.40 31.85
C MET A 62 41.04 8.00 32.45
N SER A 63 42.28 7.55 32.62
CA SER A 63 42.61 6.26 33.24
C SER A 63 42.15 6.20 34.69
N ALA A 64 42.45 7.22 35.49
CA ALA A 64 42.02 7.32 36.88
C ALA A 64 40.50 7.34 37.01
N LYS A 65 39.81 8.13 36.17
CA LYS A 65 38.34 8.17 36.12
C LYS A 65 37.74 6.82 35.75
N ASN A 66 38.29 6.15 34.73
CA ASN A 66 37.81 4.84 34.30
C ASN A 66 38.04 3.76 35.37
N LYS A 67 39.18 3.81 36.07
CA LYS A 67 39.48 2.93 37.22
C LYS A 67 38.49 3.16 38.36
N ALA A 68 38.21 4.41 38.71
CA ALA A 68 37.21 4.76 39.73
C ALA A 68 35.80 4.32 39.33
N ASN A 69 35.41 4.48 38.06
CA ASN A 69 34.11 4.02 37.56
C ASN A 69 34.00 2.50 37.58
N LYS A 70 35.06 1.79 37.17
CA LYS A 70 35.11 0.33 37.22
C LYS A 70 35.01 -0.20 38.66
N ALA A 71 35.61 0.49 39.63
CA ALA A 71 35.48 0.15 41.05
C ALA A 71 34.04 0.32 41.59
N LYS A 72 33.24 1.21 41.01
CA LYS A 72 31.81 1.39 41.35
C LYS A 72 30.90 0.36 40.71
N GLN A 73 31.39 -0.44 39.75
CA GLN A 73 30.61 -1.49 39.10
C GLN A 73 30.56 -2.72 40.01
N LEU A 74 29.59 -2.74 40.92
CA LEU A 74 29.39 -3.83 41.89
C LEU A 74 28.81 -5.09 41.24
N ILE A 75 27.92 -4.92 40.25
CA ILE A 75 27.19 -6.00 39.59
C ILE A 75 27.74 -6.17 38.17
N LYS A 76 28.17 -7.39 37.83
CA LYS A 76 28.69 -7.75 36.51
C LYS A 76 27.76 -8.74 35.83
N HIS A 77 27.80 -8.79 34.49
CA HIS A 77 26.99 -9.73 33.71
C HIS A 77 27.86 -10.46 32.67
N THR A 78 27.35 -11.55 32.11
CA THR A 78 28.06 -12.47 31.21
C THR A 78 27.66 -12.34 29.73
N THR A 79 26.67 -11.52 29.39
CA THR A 79 26.14 -11.41 28.00
C THR A 79 27.09 -10.72 27.01
N GLY A 80 28.18 -10.11 27.50
CA GLY A 80 29.18 -9.46 26.65
C GLY A 80 28.59 -8.31 25.83
N SER A 81 28.86 -8.29 24.52
CA SER A 81 28.32 -7.26 23.61
C SER A 81 26.85 -7.48 23.24
N LYS A 82 26.25 -8.61 23.63
CA LYS A 82 24.85 -8.91 23.34
C LYS A 82 23.96 -8.17 24.32
N SER A 83 22.96 -7.47 23.79
CA SER A 83 21.99 -6.77 24.64
C SER A 83 21.19 -7.78 25.45
N PHE A 84 20.75 -7.34 26.62
CA PHE A 84 19.88 -8.12 27.49
C PHE A 84 18.52 -8.42 26.86
N LEU A 85 17.97 -7.53 26.03
CA LEU A 85 16.76 -7.80 25.24
C LEU A 85 16.98 -8.94 24.25
N ALA A 86 18.09 -8.93 23.50
CA ALA A 86 18.43 -10.01 22.59
C ALA A 86 18.69 -11.33 23.35
N THR A 87 19.33 -11.24 24.52
CA THR A 87 19.56 -12.41 25.39
C THR A 87 18.24 -12.99 25.92
N SER A 88 17.29 -12.13 26.31
CA SER A 88 15.95 -12.52 26.74
C SER A 88 15.16 -13.16 25.60
N TYR A 89 15.25 -12.57 24.41
CA TYR A 89 14.62 -13.09 23.19
C TYR A 89 15.13 -14.50 22.83
N ASP A 90 16.44 -14.70 22.86
CA ASP A 90 17.03 -16.01 22.54
C ASP A 90 16.78 -17.07 23.62
N ALA A 91 16.43 -16.64 24.84
CA ALA A 91 16.08 -17.50 25.96
C ALA A 91 14.57 -17.75 26.09
N ARG A 92 13.76 -17.37 25.09
CA ARG A 92 12.33 -17.66 25.07
C ARG A 92 12.08 -19.17 25.02
N ASP A 93 10.99 -19.57 25.64
CA ASP A 93 10.51 -20.94 25.52
C ASP A 93 10.21 -21.25 24.03
N PRO A 94 10.78 -22.33 23.45
CA PRO A 94 10.62 -22.65 22.04
C PRO A 94 9.20 -23.06 21.66
N VAL A 95 8.37 -23.49 22.63
CA VAL A 95 6.99 -23.95 22.42
C VAL A 95 6.00 -22.81 22.63
N THR A 96 6.10 -22.09 23.74
CA THR A 96 5.14 -21.03 24.09
C THR A 96 5.55 -19.65 23.57
N GLY A 97 6.84 -19.45 23.25
CA GLY A 97 7.40 -18.15 22.86
C GLY A 97 7.48 -17.15 24.01
N THR A 98 7.19 -17.56 25.25
CA THR A 98 7.19 -16.67 26.42
C THR A 98 8.61 -16.30 26.83
N GLU A 99 8.79 -15.05 27.26
CA GLU A 99 10.08 -14.60 27.80
C GLU A 99 10.39 -15.27 29.15
N PRO A 100 11.67 -15.45 29.49
CA PRO A 100 12.05 -15.92 30.81
C PRO A 100 11.63 -14.91 31.88
N ASP A 101 11.18 -15.41 33.03
CA ASP A 101 10.90 -14.57 34.19
C ASP A 101 12.18 -13.84 34.67
N MET A 102 12.02 -12.80 35.50
CA MET A 102 13.15 -11.98 35.94
C MET A 102 14.22 -12.77 36.71
N GLN A 103 13.83 -13.77 37.49
CA GLN A 103 14.75 -14.58 38.29
C GLN A 103 15.57 -15.52 37.39
N THR A 104 14.91 -16.19 36.46
CA THR A 104 15.53 -17.03 35.44
C THR A 104 16.47 -16.20 34.57
N PHE A 105 16.01 -15.03 34.12
CA PHE A 105 16.83 -14.10 33.34
C PHE A 105 18.04 -13.58 34.12
N TRP A 106 17.89 -13.28 35.42
CA TRP A 106 19.00 -12.86 36.26
C TRP A 106 20.07 -13.94 36.36
N GLN A 107 19.66 -15.19 36.59
CA GLN A 107 20.58 -16.32 36.63
C GLN A 107 21.29 -16.53 35.30
N LEU A 108 20.57 -16.45 34.17
CA LEU A 108 21.14 -16.58 32.83
C LEU A 108 22.26 -15.54 32.57
N THR A 109 22.06 -14.32 33.08
CA THR A 109 22.94 -13.19 32.80
C THR A 109 24.05 -12.97 33.81
N HIS A 110 23.95 -13.56 35.01
CA HIS A 110 24.92 -13.37 36.10
C HIS A 110 25.60 -14.69 36.55
N LYS A 111 25.25 -15.82 35.93
CA LYS A 111 26.01 -17.08 36.05
C LYS A 111 26.90 -17.31 34.82
N ARG A 112 28.01 -17.97 35.07
CA ARG A 112 28.93 -18.49 34.06
C ARG A 112 28.39 -19.79 33.48
N GLY A 113 28.97 -20.26 32.37
CA GLY A 113 28.59 -21.54 31.76
C GLY A 113 28.79 -22.77 32.66
N ASN A 114 29.63 -22.68 33.71
CA ASN A 114 29.80 -23.71 34.73
C ASN A 114 28.76 -23.64 35.88
N GLY A 115 27.82 -22.69 35.83
CA GLY A 115 26.78 -22.50 36.85
C GLY A 115 27.18 -21.61 38.03
N GLU A 116 28.44 -21.19 38.13
CA GLU A 116 28.91 -20.32 39.21
C GLU A 116 28.50 -18.86 38.98
N TRP A 117 28.24 -18.15 40.07
CA TRP A 117 27.96 -16.71 40.05
C TRP A 117 29.20 -15.91 39.67
N ILE A 118 29.01 -14.83 38.89
CA ILE A 118 30.11 -13.97 38.47
C ILE A 118 30.66 -13.10 39.61
N ASP A 119 29.81 -12.69 40.54
CA ASP A 119 30.15 -11.95 41.75
C ASP A 119 29.15 -12.26 42.89
N GLU A 120 29.59 -12.06 44.15
CA GLU A 120 28.77 -12.35 45.33
C GLU A 120 27.56 -11.42 45.45
N ALA A 121 27.66 -10.17 44.98
CA ALA A 121 26.56 -9.21 45.02
C ALA A 121 25.37 -9.69 44.17
N SER A 122 25.64 -10.28 43.00
CA SER A 122 24.62 -10.83 42.11
C SER A 122 23.92 -12.04 42.71
N LYS A 123 24.67 -12.87 43.43
CA LYS A 123 24.13 -14.00 44.19
C LYS A 123 23.25 -13.52 45.35
N GLU A 124 23.73 -12.56 46.14
CA GLU A 124 22.97 -11.99 47.26
C GLU A 124 21.65 -11.37 46.81
N ILE A 125 21.63 -10.68 45.67
CA ILE A 125 20.40 -10.13 45.07
C ILE A 125 19.43 -11.26 44.70
N ASN A 126 19.92 -12.32 44.04
CA ASN A 126 19.07 -13.45 43.68
C ASN A 126 18.47 -14.15 44.90
N ASP A 127 19.27 -14.35 45.94
CA ASP A 127 18.85 -15.05 47.15
C ASP A 127 17.82 -14.22 47.93
N LYS A 128 18.03 -12.90 48.05
CA LYS A 128 17.03 -11.98 48.62
C LYS A 128 15.76 -11.90 47.79
N ALA A 129 15.87 -11.92 46.46
CA ALA A 129 14.70 -11.94 45.59
C ALA A 129 13.90 -13.22 45.80
N ALA A 130 14.57 -14.38 45.87
CA ALA A 130 13.92 -15.66 46.14
C ALA A 130 13.19 -15.66 47.49
N GLN A 131 13.78 -15.06 48.53
CA GLN A 131 13.15 -14.89 49.83
C GLN A 131 11.88 -14.03 49.74
N GLN A 132 11.96 -12.84 49.12
CA GLN A 132 10.79 -11.96 48.96
C GLN A 132 9.67 -12.61 48.14
N ILE A 133 10.02 -13.35 47.08
CA ILE A 133 9.06 -14.09 46.27
C ILE A 133 8.36 -15.15 47.13
N ASN A 134 9.11 -15.93 47.90
CA ASN A 134 8.55 -16.97 48.75
C ASN A 134 7.67 -16.41 49.88
N GLU A 135 8.10 -15.32 50.53
CA GLU A 135 7.31 -14.62 51.55
C GLU A 135 5.97 -14.13 50.98
N LYS A 136 5.98 -13.58 49.75
CA LYS A 136 4.76 -13.14 49.08
C LYS A 136 3.85 -14.29 48.68
N ARG A 137 4.41 -15.41 48.20
CA ARG A 137 3.64 -16.64 47.95
C ARG A 137 2.92 -17.12 49.21
N CYS A 138 3.65 -17.26 50.33
CA CYS A 138 3.06 -17.69 51.60
C CYS A 138 1.98 -16.73 52.12
N GLN A 139 2.18 -15.40 51.97
CA GLN A 139 1.18 -14.40 52.37
C GLN A 139 -0.14 -14.60 51.61
N ILE A 140 -0.08 -14.83 50.30
CA ILE A 140 -1.28 -14.93 49.47
C ILE A 140 -2.01 -16.25 49.70
N GLU A 141 -1.29 -17.35 49.90
CA GLU A 141 -1.86 -18.65 50.24
C GLU A 141 -2.66 -18.60 51.56
N TYR A 142 -2.21 -17.80 52.54
CA TYR A 142 -2.89 -17.63 53.82
C TYR A 142 -4.13 -16.73 53.75
N SER A 143 -4.22 -15.82 52.77
CA SER A 143 -5.27 -14.80 52.69
C SER A 143 -6.60 -15.26 52.07
N GLN A 144 -6.68 -16.46 51.46
CA GLN A 144 -7.90 -16.99 50.79
C GLN A 144 -8.55 -16.03 49.75
N GLU A 145 -7.87 -14.98 49.31
CA GLU A 145 -8.32 -14.15 48.18
C GLU A 145 -7.95 -14.88 46.88
N GLY A 146 -8.92 -15.61 46.33
CA GLY A 146 -8.83 -16.32 45.04
C GLY A 146 -8.79 -15.38 43.84
N GLY A 147 -7.84 -14.45 43.81
CA GLY A 147 -7.43 -13.74 42.59
C GLY A 147 -6.31 -14.49 41.89
N GLU A 148 -6.30 -14.47 40.55
CA GLU A 148 -5.16 -14.94 39.75
C GLU A 148 -3.90 -14.22 40.23
N THR A 149 -3.04 -14.95 40.95
CA THR A 149 -1.77 -14.42 41.40
C THR A 149 -0.86 -14.32 40.20
N ASN A 150 -0.61 -13.09 39.76
CA ASN A 150 0.36 -12.85 38.70
C ASN A 150 1.77 -13.10 39.25
N GLU A 151 2.21 -14.36 39.19
CA GLU A 151 3.52 -14.80 39.67
C GLU A 151 4.66 -13.95 39.06
N GLU A 152 4.50 -13.54 37.81
CA GLU A 152 5.44 -12.66 37.11
C GLU A 152 5.51 -11.26 37.75
N GLU A 153 4.38 -10.73 38.25
CA GLU A 153 4.31 -9.45 38.95
C GLU A 153 5.00 -9.53 40.32
N ILE A 154 4.83 -10.65 41.05
CA ILE A 154 5.52 -10.89 42.33
C ILE A 154 7.04 -10.90 42.12
N ILE A 155 7.50 -11.69 41.14
CA ILE A 155 8.92 -11.79 40.79
C ILE A 155 9.46 -10.42 40.34
N SER A 156 8.75 -9.73 39.45
CA SER A 156 9.16 -8.42 38.96
C SER A 156 9.26 -7.38 40.09
N THR A 157 8.31 -7.38 41.03
CA THR A 157 8.28 -6.44 42.16
C THR A 157 9.42 -6.69 43.15
N ALA A 158 9.76 -7.95 43.43
CA ALA A 158 10.89 -8.32 44.28
C ALA A 158 12.21 -7.76 43.70
N PHE A 159 12.46 -7.99 42.41
CA PHE A 159 13.64 -7.46 41.73
C PHE A 159 13.61 -5.92 41.61
N GLN A 160 12.44 -5.31 41.44
CA GLN A 160 12.31 -3.85 41.42
C GLN A 160 12.70 -3.21 42.76
N THR A 161 12.40 -3.88 43.87
CA THR A 161 12.74 -3.43 45.22
C THR A 161 14.24 -3.55 45.49
N LEU A 162 14.88 -4.60 45.00
CA LEU A 162 16.30 -4.89 45.26
C LEU A 162 17.27 -4.16 44.30
N VAL A 163 16.91 -4.07 43.02
CA VAL A 163 17.78 -3.50 41.97
C VAL A 163 17.42 -2.04 41.65
N GLY A 164 16.23 -1.59 42.06
CA GLY A 164 15.73 -0.23 41.88
C GLY A 164 14.88 -0.03 40.63
N LYS A 165 14.09 1.06 40.62
CA LYS A 165 13.10 1.39 39.56
C LYS A 165 13.70 1.78 38.22
N LYS A 166 14.89 2.37 38.23
CA LYS A 166 15.63 2.73 37.02
C LYS A 166 16.82 1.81 36.97
N SER A 167 17.02 1.06 35.89
CA SER A 167 18.35 0.93 35.28
C SER A 167 18.50 -0.25 34.32
N TYR A 168 19.50 -0.06 33.46
CA TYR A 168 20.33 -1.08 32.83
C TYR A 168 20.75 -2.24 33.74
N VAL A 169 20.68 -2.13 35.09
CA VAL A 169 21.02 -3.21 36.01
C VAL A 169 19.96 -4.32 36.02
N ARG A 170 18.67 -3.98 35.84
CA ARG A 170 17.63 -4.99 35.53
C ARG A 170 17.86 -5.62 34.15
N GLY A 171 18.68 -4.98 33.33
CA GLY A 171 19.05 -5.39 31.99
C GLY A 171 18.26 -4.73 30.87
N PHE A 172 17.13 -4.11 31.17
CA PHE A 172 16.20 -3.70 30.11
C PHE A 172 16.39 -2.26 29.63
N GLY A 173 17.30 -1.52 30.27
CA GLY A 173 17.48 -0.10 30.00
C GLY A 173 16.20 0.71 30.29
N PRO A 174 16.19 2.01 29.97
CA PRO A 174 15.01 2.85 30.18
C PRO A 174 13.79 2.39 29.36
N PHE A 175 14.01 1.89 28.13
CA PHE A 175 12.92 1.51 27.22
C PHE A 175 12.40 0.07 27.42
N GLY A 176 13.21 -0.87 27.89
CA GLY A 176 12.75 -2.24 28.10
C GLY A 176 12.00 -2.46 29.43
N ALA A 177 12.11 -1.52 30.38
CA ALA A 177 11.25 -1.51 31.56
C ALA A 177 9.79 -1.17 31.20
N GLU A 178 9.56 -0.27 30.23
CA GLU A 178 8.22 0.03 29.69
C GLU A 178 7.64 -1.14 28.89
N LEU A 179 8.47 -1.90 28.18
CA LEU A 179 8.02 -3.08 27.41
C LEU A 179 7.50 -4.22 28.29
N ARG A 180 7.97 -4.34 29.54
CA ARG A 180 7.49 -5.37 30.49
C ARG A 180 6.67 -4.85 31.65
N SER A 181 6.69 -3.54 31.89
CA SER A 181 5.74 -2.92 32.81
C SER A 181 4.48 -2.60 32.03
N SER A 182 3.72 -3.65 31.68
CA SER A 182 2.31 -3.49 31.35
C SER A 182 1.58 -3.07 32.62
N SER A 183 1.79 -1.82 33.04
CA SER A 183 0.87 -1.16 33.93
C SER A 183 -0.50 -1.15 33.24
N SER A 184 -1.55 -1.23 34.04
CA SER A 184 -2.97 -1.20 33.66
C SER A 184 -3.36 -0.16 32.58
N SER A 185 -2.56 0.88 32.36
CA SER A 185 -2.71 1.82 31.24
C SER A 185 -2.49 1.21 29.85
N SER A 186 -1.60 0.22 29.70
CA SER A 186 -1.39 -0.50 28.42
C SER A 186 -2.52 -1.48 28.12
N SER A 187 -3.16 -2.06 29.13
CA SER A 187 -4.31 -2.98 28.94
C SER A 187 -5.49 -2.27 28.29
N ASN A 188 -5.83 -1.05 28.76
CA ASN A 188 -6.90 -0.25 28.17
C ASN A 188 -6.59 0.16 26.72
N LYS A 189 -5.32 0.51 26.43
CA LYS A 189 -4.92 0.88 25.07
C LYS A 189 -4.95 -0.31 24.12
N ILE A 190 -4.51 -1.48 24.58
CA ILE A 190 -4.58 -2.73 23.82
C ILE A 190 -6.05 -3.11 23.57
N GLN A 191 -6.91 -3.07 24.59
CA GLN A 191 -8.35 -3.34 24.43
C GLN A 191 -9.02 -2.35 23.47
N GLN A 192 -8.65 -1.06 23.52
CA GLN A 192 -9.16 -0.05 22.60
C GLN A 192 -8.73 -0.33 21.16
N LEU A 193 -7.45 -0.66 20.93
CA LEU A 193 -6.94 -1.04 19.60
C LEU A 193 -7.55 -2.34 19.10
N GLN A 194 -7.83 -3.30 19.99
CA GLN A 194 -8.53 -4.54 19.65
C GLN A 194 -9.96 -4.26 19.19
N ALA A 195 -10.67 -3.40 19.92
CA ALA A 195 -12.03 -2.99 19.58
C ALA A 195 -12.08 -2.20 18.26
N GLU A 196 -11.10 -1.34 18.02
CA GLU A 196 -10.95 -0.59 16.77
C GLU A 196 -10.66 -1.52 15.58
N LEU A 197 -9.77 -2.51 15.77
CA LEU A 197 -9.49 -3.53 14.75
C LEU A 197 -10.74 -4.37 14.44
N ASP A 198 -11.50 -4.77 15.45
CA ASP A 198 -12.74 -5.53 15.27
C ASP A 198 -13.85 -4.69 14.63
N ALA A 199 -13.92 -3.40 14.93
CA ALA A 199 -14.83 -2.47 14.26
C ALA A 199 -14.47 -2.32 12.77
N GLN A 200 -13.19 -2.13 12.47
CA GLN A 200 -12.70 -2.01 11.09
C GLN A 200 -12.96 -3.29 10.29
N LYS A 201 -12.75 -4.48 10.89
CA LYS A 201 -13.07 -5.75 10.25
C LYS A 201 -14.56 -5.86 9.90
N ARG A 202 -15.45 -5.51 10.84
CA ARG A 202 -16.90 -5.49 10.57
C ARG A 202 -17.27 -4.52 9.45
N GLU A 203 -16.66 -3.34 9.43
CA GLU A 203 -16.89 -2.36 8.36
C GLU A 203 -16.44 -2.88 7.00
N THR A 204 -15.25 -3.50 6.91
CA THR A 204 -14.77 -4.10 5.66
C THR A 204 -15.63 -5.28 5.21
N GLU A 205 -16.17 -6.08 6.14
CA GLU A 205 -17.07 -7.19 5.81
C GLU A 205 -18.42 -6.68 5.30
N ASN A 206 -18.97 -5.62 5.92
CA ASN A 206 -20.21 -4.98 5.47
C ASN A 206 -20.04 -4.35 4.09
N ALA A 207 -18.96 -3.58 3.87
CA ALA A 207 -18.66 -3.00 2.56
C ALA A 207 -18.49 -4.08 1.48
N ARG A 208 -17.92 -5.23 1.82
CA ARG A 208 -17.82 -6.38 0.91
C ARG A 208 -19.20 -6.93 0.56
N LYS A 209 -20.09 -7.11 1.54
CA LYS A 209 -21.48 -7.55 1.30
C LYS A 209 -22.23 -6.58 0.40
N GLU A 210 -22.11 -5.27 0.64
CA GLU A 210 -22.72 -4.24 -0.22
C GLU A 210 -22.18 -4.30 -1.65
N CYS A 211 -20.86 -4.48 -1.83
CA CYS A 211 -20.26 -4.65 -3.14
C CYS A 211 -20.76 -5.93 -3.86
N ASP A 212 -20.96 -7.02 -3.12
CA ASP A 212 -21.49 -8.27 -3.68
C ASP A 212 -22.97 -8.12 -4.07
N GLU A 213 -23.78 -7.39 -3.28
CA GLU A 213 -25.17 -7.06 -3.63
C GLU A 213 -25.27 -6.16 -4.86
N ILE A 214 -24.44 -5.11 -4.96
CA ILE A 214 -24.40 -4.22 -6.13
C ILE A 214 -24.00 -5.02 -7.37
N ARG A 215 -23.01 -5.92 -7.25
CA ARG A 215 -22.57 -6.78 -8.35
C ARG A 215 -23.70 -7.72 -8.82
N ALA A 216 -24.47 -8.30 -7.90
CA ALA A 216 -25.62 -9.12 -8.24
C ALA A 216 -26.69 -8.32 -9.01
N ARG A 217 -27.03 -7.11 -8.54
CA ARG A 217 -27.96 -6.21 -9.25
C ARG A 217 -27.45 -5.81 -10.64
N LEU A 218 -26.15 -5.59 -10.80
CA LEU A 218 -25.56 -5.30 -12.10
C LEU A 218 -25.77 -6.45 -13.09
N VAL A 219 -25.55 -7.70 -12.67
CA VAL A 219 -25.79 -8.88 -13.51
C VAL A 219 -27.26 -8.99 -13.92
N GLU A 220 -28.20 -8.72 -13.00
CA GLU A 220 -29.64 -8.70 -13.32
C GLU A 220 -29.99 -7.63 -14.36
N VAL A 221 -29.45 -6.41 -14.21
CA VAL A 221 -29.68 -5.31 -15.16
C VAL A 221 -29.06 -5.62 -16.52
N GLU A 222 -27.86 -6.20 -16.55
CA GLU A 222 -27.20 -6.63 -17.79
C GLU A 222 -28.04 -7.67 -18.53
N SER A 223 -28.55 -8.70 -17.83
CA SER A 223 -29.46 -9.70 -18.41
C SER A 223 -30.73 -9.07 -18.98
N HIS A 224 -31.37 -8.16 -18.24
CA HIS A 224 -32.56 -7.47 -18.73
C HIS A 224 -32.27 -6.63 -19.98
N LEU A 225 -31.10 -6.00 -20.03
CA LEU A 225 -30.67 -5.19 -21.17
C LEU A 225 -30.36 -6.05 -22.40
N GLU A 226 -29.83 -7.26 -22.22
CA GLU A 226 -29.68 -8.25 -23.29
C GLU A 226 -31.03 -8.73 -23.84
N ASP A 227 -32.00 -9.01 -22.98
CA ASP A 227 -33.36 -9.38 -23.40
C ASP A 227 -34.03 -8.27 -24.21
N GLU A 228 -33.90 -7.01 -23.78
CA GLU A 228 -34.42 -5.86 -24.53
C GLU A 228 -33.70 -5.66 -25.88
N ARG A 229 -32.39 -5.95 -25.96
CA ARG A 229 -31.66 -5.95 -27.23
C ARG A 229 -32.19 -7.02 -28.18
N LEU A 230 -32.44 -8.24 -27.69
CA LEU A 230 -33.01 -9.32 -28.50
C LEU A 230 -34.40 -8.95 -29.03
N LYS A 231 -35.27 -8.38 -28.18
CA LYS A 231 -36.60 -7.89 -28.61
C LYS A 231 -36.50 -6.81 -29.70
N ARG A 232 -35.53 -5.89 -29.59
CA ARG A 232 -35.30 -4.87 -30.62
C ARG A 232 -34.88 -5.47 -31.95
N ILE A 233 -33.95 -6.43 -31.93
CA ILE A 233 -33.51 -7.14 -33.14
C ILE A 233 -34.70 -7.88 -33.79
N GLU A 234 -35.53 -8.56 -32.99
CA GLU A 234 -36.71 -9.25 -33.49
C GLU A 234 -37.73 -8.30 -34.12
N LEU A 235 -38.00 -7.16 -33.47
CA LEU A 235 -38.90 -6.14 -34.01
C LEU A 235 -38.36 -5.54 -35.31
N GLU A 236 -37.07 -5.26 -35.41
CA GLU A 236 -36.43 -4.77 -36.63
C GLU A 236 -36.55 -5.79 -37.77
N ALA A 237 -36.33 -7.08 -37.51
CA ALA A 237 -36.50 -8.14 -38.50
C ALA A 237 -37.95 -8.20 -39.01
N ARG A 238 -38.95 -8.14 -38.11
CA ARG A 238 -40.37 -8.11 -38.50
C ARG A 238 -40.73 -6.89 -39.34
N LEU A 239 -40.17 -5.73 -39.03
CA LEU A 239 -40.38 -4.52 -39.82
C LEU A 239 -39.77 -4.65 -41.23
N LEU A 240 -38.58 -5.24 -41.34
CA LEU A 240 -37.92 -5.50 -42.62
C LEU A 240 -38.73 -6.48 -43.47
N ASP A 241 -39.21 -7.58 -42.88
CA ASP A 241 -40.06 -8.55 -43.58
C ASP A 241 -41.33 -7.89 -44.12
N ARG A 242 -42.00 -7.09 -43.29
CA ARG A 242 -43.20 -6.34 -43.69
C ARG A 242 -42.90 -5.30 -44.78
N GLN A 243 -41.71 -4.68 -44.75
CA GLN A 243 -41.28 -3.77 -45.80
C GLN A 243 -41.04 -4.51 -47.13
N ASN A 244 -40.42 -5.69 -47.08
CA ASN A 244 -40.21 -6.55 -48.24
C ASN A 244 -41.55 -7.02 -48.84
N GLU A 245 -42.49 -7.47 -48.00
CA GLU A 245 -43.86 -7.82 -48.43
C GLU A 245 -44.56 -6.65 -49.13
N MET A 246 -44.49 -5.44 -48.55
CA MET A 246 -45.07 -4.25 -49.18
C MET A 246 -44.41 -3.91 -50.52
N GLN A 247 -43.09 -4.06 -50.64
CA GLN A 247 -42.38 -3.87 -51.91
C GLN A 247 -42.81 -4.90 -52.95
N GLU A 248 -42.98 -6.16 -52.55
CA GLU A 248 -43.44 -7.23 -53.45
C GLU A 248 -44.86 -6.97 -53.94
N ILE A 249 -45.79 -6.64 -53.04
CA ILE A 249 -47.16 -6.24 -53.39
C ILE A 249 -47.14 -5.03 -54.32
N SER A 250 -46.32 -4.02 -54.02
CA SER A 250 -46.19 -2.83 -54.88
C SER A 250 -45.71 -3.20 -56.29
N CYS A 251 -44.72 -4.09 -56.41
CA CYS A 251 -44.23 -4.59 -57.69
C CYS A 251 -45.31 -5.38 -58.44
N GLN A 252 -46.06 -6.25 -57.76
CA GLN A 252 -47.18 -6.99 -58.35
C GLN A 252 -48.27 -6.04 -58.87
N VAL A 253 -48.64 -5.02 -58.09
CA VAL A 253 -49.60 -3.99 -58.51
C VAL A 253 -49.08 -3.21 -59.71
N GLN A 254 -47.82 -2.78 -59.72
CA GLN A 254 -47.23 -2.10 -60.89
C GLN A 254 -47.23 -3.00 -62.14
N ASN A 255 -46.84 -4.26 -62.01
CA ASN A 255 -46.81 -5.22 -63.12
C ASN A 255 -48.22 -5.48 -63.67
N THR A 256 -49.22 -5.65 -62.81
CA THR A 256 -50.63 -5.84 -63.23
C THR A 256 -51.19 -4.61 -63.93
N ILE A 257 -50.90 -3.40 -63.43
CA ILE A 257 -51.27 -2.14 -64.10
C ILE A 257 -50.60 -2.06 -65.48
N GLN A 258 -49.29 -2.32 -65.57
CA GLN A 258 -48.55 -2.28 -66.84
C GLN A 258 -49.07 -3.32 -67.84
N ALA A 259 -49.40 -4.52 -67.38
CA ALA A 259 -50.01 -5.57 -68.21
C ALA A 259 -51.40 -5.16 -68.71
N ALA A 260 -52.25 -4.59 -67.85
CA ALA A 260 -53.57 -4.08 -68.24
C ALA A 260 -53.43 -2.96 -69.27
N LEU A 261 -52.57 -1.97 -69.05
CA LEU A 261 -52.32 -0.89 -70.01
C LEU A 261 -51.82 -1.41 -71.37
N SER A 262 -50.99 -2.45 -71.38
CA SER A 262 -50.51 -3.08 -72.62
C SER A 262 -51.60 -3.82 -73.41
N GLN A 263 -52.68 -4.25 -72.77
CA GLN A 263 -53.84 -4.85 -73.43
C GLN A 263 -54.75 -3.81 -74.11
N TYR A 264 -54.72 -2.56 -73.64
CA TYR A 264 -55.54 -1.46 -74.18
C TYR A 264 -54.82 -0.58 -75.21
N LEU A 265 -53.49 -0.73 -75.41
CA LEU A 265 -52.74 -0.03 -76.47
C LEU A 265 -52.53 -0.92 -77.73
N PRO A 266 -53.14 -0.60 -78.89
CA PRO A 266 -52.83 -1.28 -80.15
C PRO A 266 -51.52 -0.77 -80.80
N PRO A 267 -50.86 -1.56 -81.67
CA PRO A 267 -49.56 -1.20 -82.26
C PRO A 267 -49.68 -0.05 -83.27
N LYS A 268 -48.73 0.90 -83.16
CA LYS A 268 -48.61 2.20 -83.86
C LYS A 268 -48.90 2.20 -85.37
N SER A 269 -49.89 2.99 -85.79
CA SER A 269 -50.04 3.56 -87.16
C SER A 269 -49.98 5.11 -87.17
N GLU A 270 -49.60 5.73 -86.04
CA GLU A 270 -49.71 7.18 -85.78
C GLU A 270 -48.78 8.08 -86.60
N ALA A 271 -47.80 7.53 -87.33
CA ALA A 271 -46.86 8.34 -88.10
C ALA A 271 -47.49 8.97 -89.37
N GLU A 272 -48.44 8.29 -90.00
CA GLU A 272 -49.05 8.76 -91.27
C GLU A 272 -50.22 9.75 -91.04
N THR A 273 -50.93 9.64 -89.92
CA THR A 273 -52.04 10.54 -89.57
C THR A 273 -51.52 11.90 -89.09
N SER A 274 -50.41 11.92 -88.34
CA SER A 274 -49.81 13.16 -87.82
C SER A 274 -49.34 14.10 -88.95
N THR A 275 -48.74 13.56 -90.01
CA THR A 275 -48.26 14.36 -91.15
C THR A 275 -49.40 14.92 -92.00
N LYS A 276 -50.48 14.15 -92.21
CA LYS A 276 -51.66 14.62 -92.95
C LYS A 276 -52.42 15.70 -92.19
N ASN A 277 -52.55 15.56 -90.86
CA ASN A 277 -53.22 16.55 -90.02
C ASN A 277 -52.42 17.86 -89.94
N LYS A 278 -51.08 17.80 -89.84
CA LYS A 278 -50.24 19.01 -89.86
C LYS A 278 -50.35 19.81 -91.15
N ARG A 279 -50.46 19.15 -92.31
CA ARG A 279 -50.70 19.84 -93.59
C ARG A 279 -52.07 20.50 -93.65
N LYS A 280 -53.11 19.83 -93.12
CA LYS A 280 -54.48 20.38 -93.12
C LYS A 280 -54.60 21.61 -92.21
N ILE A 281 -53.90 21.62 -91.08
CA ILE A 281 -53.86 22.77 -90.16
C ILE A 281 -53.21 23.97 -90.84
N ALA A 282 -52.05 23.78 -91.48
CA ALA A 282 -51.37 24.87 -92.19
C ALA A 282 -52.21 25.46 -93.34
N GLU A 283 -52.98 24.62 -94.05
CA GLU A 283 -53.89 25.07 -95.10
C GLU A 283 -55.06 25.89 -94.54
N LEU A 284 -55.63 25.49 -93.40
CA LEU A 284 -56.72 26.22 -92.75
C LEU A 284 -56.25 27.55 -92.16
N GLU A 285 -55.04 27.62 -91.60
CA GLU A 285 -54.47 28.86 -91.08
C GLU A 285 -54.25 29.90 -92.19
N ALA A 286 -53.81 29.47 -93.38
CA ALA A 286 -53.67 30.34 -94.54
C ALA A 286 -55.02 30.91 -95.02
N GLN A 287 -56.06 30.08 -95.07
CA GLN A 287 -57.41 30.52 -95.45
C GLN A 287 -58.01 31.50 -94.44
N LEU A 288 -57.71 31.30 -93.15
CA LEU A 288 -58.20 32.19 -92.09
C LEU A 288 -57.58 33.57 -92.20
N HIS A 289 -56.26 33.65 -92.47
CA HIS A 289 -55.58 34.93 -92.65
C HIS A 289 -56.11 35.70 -93.88
N GLU A 290 -56.38 35.01 -94.99
CA GLU A 290 -56.96 35.64 -96.18
C GLU A 290 -58.39 36.16 -95.91
N ALA A 291 -59.19 35.41 -95.15
CA ALA A 291 -60.52 35.87 -94.75
C ALA A 291 -60.46 37.09 -93.82
N GLU A 292 -59.49 37.15 -92.92
CA GLU A 292 -59.28 38.31 -92.04
C GLU A 292 -58.89 39.57 -92.80
N ASP A 293 -58.08 39.45 -93.85
CA ASP A 293 -57.72 40.57 -94.72
C ASP A 293 -58.95 41.10 -95.47
N VAL A 294 -59.77 40.21 -96.03
CA VAL A 294 -61.03 40.60 -96.70
C VAL A 294 -62.00 41.29 -95.73
N ILE A 295 -62.13 40.79 -94.50
CA ILE A 295 -62.96 41.43 -93.47
C ILE A 295 -62.42 42.81 -93.11
N THR A 296 -61.10 42.97 -93.09
CA THR A 296 -60.46 44.27 -92.80
C THR A 296 -60.70 45.28 -93.91
N ASP A 297 -60.67 44.85 -95.17
CA ASP A 297 -61.04 45.69 -96.31
C ASP A 297 -62.52 46.08 -96.28
N ILE A 298 -63.44 45.13 -96.03
CA ILE A 298 -64.87 45.43 -95.92
C ILE A 298 -65.15 46.40 -94.76
N ARG A 299 -64.46 46.26 -93.63
CA ARG A 299 -64.57 47.21 -92.51
C ARG A 299 -64.09 48.60 -92.91
N SER A 300 -63.00 48.68 -93.67
CA SER A 300 -62.46 49.95 -94.18
C SER A 300 -63.44 50.62 -95.15
N GLU A 301 -64.07 49.86 -96.04
CA GLU A 301 -65.13 50.32 -96.95
C GLU A 301 -66.37 50.82 -96.19
N LEU A 302 -66.85 50.08 -95.18
CA LEU A 302 -67.99 50.49 -94.35
C LEU A 302 -67.71 51.78 -93.57
N ILE A 303 -66.48 51.98 -93.10
CA ILE A 303 -66.08 53.22 -92.42
C ILE A 303 -66.11 54.40 -93.41
N LYS A 304 -65.68 54.21 -94.66
CA LYS A 304 -65.79 55.24 -95.71
C LYS A 304 -67.25 55.55 -96.03
N TYR A 305 -68.08 54.53 -96.25
CA TYR A 305 -69.49 54.70 -96.58
C TYR A 305 -70.29 55.41 -95.48
N ARG A 306 -69.93 55.19 -94.21
CA ARG A 306 -70.56 55.91 -93.09
C ARG A 306 -70.13 57.38 -93.03
N LYS A 307 -68.87 57.69 -93.36
CA LYS A 307 -68.39 59.08 -93.46
C LYS A 307 -69.03 59.86 -94.60
N ASP A 308 -69.34 59.20 -95.72
CA ASP A 308 -69.96 59.83 -96.90
C ASP A 308 -71.49 60.05 -96.75
N GLN A 309 -72.13 59.49 -95.71
CA GLN A 309 -73.55 59.70 -95.38
C GLN A 309 -73.79 60.80 -94.32
N GLU A 310 -72.74 61.33 -93.70
CA GLU A 310 -72.79 62.36 -92.64
C GLU A 310 -72.32 63.75 -93.10
N SER A 311 -72.17 63.98 -94.42
CA SER A 311 -71.81 65.27 -95.03
C SER A 311 -72.75 65.70 -96.15
#